data_AF-A0A7S2NWG8-F1
#
_entry.id   AF-A0A7S2NWG8-F1
#
_cell.length_a   1.000
_cell.length_b   1.000
_cell.length_c   1.000
_cell.angle_alpha   90.00
_cell.angle_beta   90.00
_cell.angle_gamma   90.00
#
_symmetry.space_group_name_H-M   'P 1'
#
loop_
_entity.id
_entity.type
_entity.pdbx_description
1 polymer ?
#
loop_
_entity_poly.entity_id
_entity_poly.type
_entity_poly.pdbx_seq_one_letter_code
_entity_poly.pdbx_strand_id
1 'polypeptide(L)'
;TCSVLPLLGFVQAFWITLMSAVSLMVMLILRHAVGSGHRSLAVACQVALIVVISVMGAALPCFLPHTSGAWFILVLLFIGAAASAADVFRAREAAKQVFQLQHGFTGRLSDAKCSVPADGERIQTEVRASGSEQAVDHAVSVLIRMGMSTPDLRSVAQRTGELGNVSHWELTHVVLLLGLWIGLPTFVLNVRIWYPSDFATTQFWMANWHDVLATMEGLVFASIFVFLPRDRQAFAAKSLVFLTTIAFFALIEMVVDFLNQSWHWCDKSVAIGAVFIAPLYMLGVKAGPAYVARVPLVGPAVVRCVFGGFVCGERARGVRGQTRLQAVVPDRPAGPAQAEDRNDGVGSARQRMDEVESGETHVSDVVS
;
A
#
# COMPACT_ATOMS: atom_id res chain seq x y z
N THR A 1 22.16 19.37 -41.02
CA THR A 1 21.01 18.71 -40.37
C THR A 1 21.39 17.68 -39.31
N CYS A 2 22.63 17.15 -39.26
CA CYS A 2 23.04 16.15 -38.25
C CYS A 2 23.22 16.66 -36.80
N SER A 3 23.27 17.96 -36.54
CA SER A 3 23.52 18.51 -35.19
C SER A 3 22.27 18.81 -34.36
N VAL A 4 21.06 18.72 -34.93
CA VAL A 4 19.81 19.08 -34.23
C VAL A 4 19.18 17.89 -33.50
N LEU A 5 19.37 16.66 -34.00
CA LEU A 5 18.89 15.44 -33.36
C LEU A 5 19.35 15.24 -31.89
N PRO A 6 20.65 15.44 -31.54
CA PRO A 6 21.11 15.20 -30.17
C PRO A 6 20.52 16.21 -29.18
N LEU A 7 20.29 17.46 -29.60
CA LEU A 7 19.68 18.48 -28.75
C LEU A 7 18.21 18.14 -28.43
N LEU A 8 17.45 17.65 -29.42
CA LEU A 8 16.07 17.26 -29.22
C LEU A 8 15.95 16.07 -28.26
N GLY A 9 16.79 15.04 -28.45
CA GLY A 9 16.84 13.88 -27.55
C GLY A 9 17.22 14.27 -26.11
N PHE A 10 18.16 15.20 -25.94
CA PHE A 10 18.54 15.75 -24.64
C PHE A 10 17.38 16.47 -23.96
N VAL A 11 16.72 17.39 -24.67
CA VAL A 11 15.57 18.14 -24.13
C VAL A 11 14.47 17.18 -23.70
N GLN A 12 14.21 16.15 -24.49
CA GLN A 12 13.19 15.16 -24.21
C GLN A 12 13.50 14.31 -22.97
N ALA A 13 14.71 13.77 -22.86
CA ALA A 13 15.11 12.99 -21.70
C ALA A 13 15.17 13.82 -20.42
N PHE A 14 15.64 15.07 -20.52
CA PHE A 14 15.61 16.02 -19.41
C PHE A 14 14.16 16.26 -18.94
N TRP A 15 13.23 16.44 -19.87
CA TRP A 15 11.82 16.66 -19.54
C TRP A 15 11.18 15.45 -18.86
N ILE A 16 11.40 14.24 -19.39
CA ILE A 16 10.89 12.98 -18.81
C ILE A 16 11.45 12.79 -17.40
N THR A 17 12.74 13.05 -17.21
CA THR A 17 13.41 12.93 -15.90
C THR A 17 12.86 13.93 -14.90
N LEU A 18 12.75 15.20 -15.29
CA LEU A 18 12.24 16.27 -14.44
C LEU A 18 10.82 15.96 -13.99
N MET A 19 9.95 15.53 -14.91
CA MET A 19 8.58 15.19 -14.56
C MET A 19 8.49 13.95 -13.68
N SER A 20 9.29 12.91 -13.94
CA SER A 20 9.36 11.73 -13.09
C SER A 20 9.82 12.07 -11.66
N ALA A 21 10.81 12.95 -11.53
CA ALA A 21 11.29 13.45 -10.25
C ALA A 21 10.22 14.28 -9.53
N VAL A 22 9.51 15.16 -10.24
CA VAL A 22 8.39 15.94 -9.69
C VAL A 22 7.26 15.02 -9.24
N SER A 23 6.86 14.03 -10.03
CA SER A 23 5.84 13.05 -9.65
C SER A 23 6.24 12.27 -8.39
N LEU A 24 7.50 11.83 -8.30
CA LEU A 24 8.01 11.13 -7.13
C LEU A 24 8.04 12.04 -5.89
N MET A 25 8.49 13.29 -6.05
CA MET A 25 8.47 14.27 -4.96
C MET A 25 7.03 14.52 -4.47
N VAL A 26 6.08 14.71 -5.38
CA VAL A 26 4.66 14.89 -5.05
C VAL A 26 4.10 13.65 -4.36
N MET A 27 4.47 12.44 -4.78
CA MET A 27 4.08 11.20 -4.09
C MET A 27 4.65 11.13 -2.67
N LEU A 28 5.91 11.52 -2.46
CA LEU A 28 6.51 11.57 -1.12
C LEU A 28 5.83 12.62 -0.22
N ILE A 29 5.53 13.80 -0.78
CA ILE A 29 4.79 14.86 -0.09
C ILE A 29 3.37 14.38 0.25
N LEU A 30 2.69 13.73 -0.69
CA LEU A 30 1.37 13.15 -0.49
C LEU A 30 1.38 12.13 0.63
N ARG A 31 2.33 11.19 0.61
CA ARG A 31 2.52 10.19 1.67
C ARG A 31 2.74 10.84 3.03
N HIS A 32 3.56 11.88 3.09
CA HIS A 32 3.80 12.64 4.33
C HIS A 32 2.56 13.41 4.79
N ALA A 33 1.82 14.04 3.88
CA ALA A 33 0.58 14.78 4.15
C ALA A 33 -0.53 13.86 4.67
N VAL A 34 -0.68 12.68 4.08
CA VAL A 34 -1.60 11.63 4.54
C VAL A 34 -1.21 11.15 5.94
N GLY A 35 0.08 10.88 6.16
CA GLY A 35 0.59 10.45 7.47
C GLY A 35 0.41 11.48 8.59
N SER A 36 0.48 12.77 8.27
CA SER A 36 0.32 13.87 9.23
C SER A 36 -1.14 14.26 9.50
N GLY A 37 -2.12 13.61 8.88
CA GLY A 37 -3.54 13.88 9.11
C GLY A 37 -4.10 15.12 8.39
N HIS A 38 -3.31 15.78 7.53
CA HIS A 38 -3.74 16.96 6.76
C HIS A 38 -4.57 16.54 5.53
N ARG A 39 -5.85 16.24 5.74
CA ARG A 39 -6.75 15.72 4.70
C ARG A 39 -6.88 16.63 3.46
N SER A 40 -6.95 17.95 3.65
CA SER A 40 -7.08 18.91 2.54
C SER A 40 -5.83 18.92 1.66
N LEU A 41 -4.65 18.92 2.28
CA LEU A 41 -3.36 18.88 1.58
C LEU A 41 -3.19 17.56 0.82
N ALA A 42 -3.56 16.44 1.43
CA ALA A 42 -3.50 15.14 0.78
C ALA A 42 -4.35 15.09 -0.50
N VAL A 43 -5.60 15.56 -0.45
CA VAL A 43 -6.46 15.61 -1.64
C VAL A 43 -5.87 16.55 -2.70
N ALA A 44 -5.39 17.73 -2.32
CA ALA A 44 -4.79 18.67 -3.26
C ALA A 44 -3.53 18.09 -3.94
N CYS A 45 -2.64 17.45 -3.17
CA CYS A 45 -1.46 16.77 -3.70
C CYS A 45 -1.83 15.59 -4.60
N GLN A 46 -2.87 14.82 -4.26
CA GLN A 46 -3.34 13.71 -5.09
C GLN A 46 -3.90 14.21 -6.42
N VAL A 47 -4.70 15.28 -6.40
CA VAL A 47 -5.22 15.92 -7.63
C VAL A 47 -4.06 16.46 -8.47
N ALA A 48 -3.11 17.17 -7.86
CA ALA A 48 -1.93 17.66 -8.56
C ALA A 48 -1.11 16.52 -9.17
N LEU A 49 -0.93 15.42 -8.44
CA LEU A 49 -0.25 14.22 -8.94
C LEU A 49 -0.97 13.64 -10.16
N ILE A 50 -2.30 13.46 -10.07
CA ILE A 50 -3.12 12.96 -11.19
C ILE A 50 -3.00 13.88 -12.41
N VAL A 51 -3.03 15.20 -12.23
CA VAL A 51 -2.88 16.17 -13.32
C VAL A 51 -1.49 16.06 -13.95
N VAL A 52 -0.42 16.07 -13.16
CA VAL A 52 0.96 15.95 -13.66
C VAL A 52 1.14 14.64 -14.42
N ILE A 53 0.68 13.54 -13.85
CA ILE A 53 0.70 12.21 -14.46
C ILE A 53 -0.07 12.21 -15.78
N SER A 54 -1.27 12.79 -15.82
CA SER A 54 -2.12 12.80 -17.02
C SER A 54 -1.52 13.65 -18.14
N VAL A 55 -0.96 14.82 -17.80
CA VAL A 55 -0.26 15.68 -18.77
C VAL A 55 0.97 14.98 -19.33
N MET A 56 1.75 14.31 -18.47
CA MET A 56 2.93 13.57 -18.89
C MET A 56 2.57 12.38 -19.79
N GLY A 57 1.54 11.63 -19.42
CA GLY A 57 1.01 10.53 -20.22
C GLY A 57 0.47 10.97 -21.57
N ALA A 58 -0.18 12.14 -21.66
CA ALA A 58 -0.68 12.68 -22.93
C ALA A 58 0.43 13.25 -23.81
N ALA A 59 1.46 13.84 -23.21
CA ALA A 59 2.60 14.41 -23.93
C ALA A 59 3.48 13.33 -24.58
N LEU A 60 3.77 12.24 -23.88
CA LEU A 60 4.71 11.20 -24.36
C LEU A 60 4.35 10.62 -25.74
N PRO A 61 3.11 10.17 -25.99
CA PRO A 61 2.69 9.66 -27.30
C PRO A 61 2.67 10.74 -28.39
N CYS A 62 2.46 12.01 -28.04
CA CYS A 62 2.54 13.11 -29.01
C CYS A 62 3.98 13.33 -29.51
N PHE A 63 4.98 13.12 -28.65
CA PHE A 63 6.39 13.24 -29.03
C PHE A 63 6.98 11.95 -29.62
N LEU A 64 6.47 10.78 -29.22
CA LEU A 64 6.92 9.46 -29.69
C LEU A 64 5.73 8.56 -30.06
N PRO A 65 4.95 8.89 -31.10
CA PRO A 65 3.72 8.16 -31.43
C PRO A 65 3.98 6.68 -31.80
N HIS A 66 5.21 6.38 -32.23
CA HIS A 66 5.62 5.07 -32.70
C HIS A 66 6.19 4.16 -31.59
N THR A 67 6.43 4.66 -30.38
CA THR A 67 6.93 3.82 -29.29
C THR A 67 5.75 3.20 -28.54
N SER A 68 5.58 1.89 -28.64
CA SER A 68 4.56 1.16 -27.87
C SER A 68 4.74 1.34 -26.35
N GLY A 69 5.98 1.61 -25.92
CA GLY A 69 6.29 1.94 -24.52
C GLY A 69 5.58 3.20 -24.02
N ALA A 70 5.43 4.25 -24.83
CA ALA A 70 4.73 5.47 -24.44
C ALA A 70 3.24 5.20 -24.13
N TRP A 71 2.59 4.38 -24.96
CA TRP A 71 1.21 3.96 -24.76
C TRP A 71 1.05 3.08 -23.51
N PHE A 72 2.01 2.19 -23.25
CA PHE A 72 2.01 1.37 -22.05
C PHE A 72 2.09 2.21 -20.76
N ILE A 73 2.99 3.21 -20.74
CA ILE A 73 3.10 4.16 -19.63
C ILE A 73 1.77 4.90 -19.44
N LEU A 74 1.14 5.39 -20.50
CA LEU A 74 -0.16 6.06 -20.41
C LEU A 74 -1.23 5.17 -19.76
N VAL A 75 -1.35 3.91 -20.19
CA VAL A 75 -2.31 2.95 -19.62
C VAL A 75 -2.04 2.73 -18.13
N LEU A 76 -0.78 2.53 -17.74
CA LEU A 76 -0.40 2.36 -16.34
C LEU A 76 -0.75 3.57 -15.48
N LEU A 77 -0.58 4.77 -16.02
CA LEU A 77 -0.90 6.01 -15.32
C LEU A 77 -2.41 6.12 -15.04
N PHE A 78 -3.27 5.71 -15.99
CA PHE A 78 -4.71 5.61 -15.75
C PHE A 78 -5.06 4.57 -14.69
N ILE A 79 -4.44 3.39 -14.73
CA ILE A 79 -4.65 2.34 -13.72
C ILE A 79 -4.17 2.83 -12.35
N GLY A 80 -3.05 3.54 -12.27
CA GLY A 80 -2.53 4.14 -11.05
C GLY A 80 -3.49 5.18 -10.46
N ALA A 81 -4.07 6.04 -11.30
CA ALA A 81 -5.07 7.00 -10.87
C ALA A 81 -6.32 6.30 -10.30
N ALA A 82 -6.81 5.25 -10.98
CA ALA A 82 -7.94 4.44 -10.49
C ALA A 82 -7.62 3.72 -9.17
N ALA A 83 -6.41 3.16 -9.04
CA ALA A 83 -5.92 2.56 -7.80
C ALA A 83 -5.88 3.58 -6.65
N SER A 84 -5.50 4.83 -6.92
CA SER A 84 -5.46 5.89 -5.92
C SER A 84 -6.84 6.27 -5.41
N ALA A 85 -7.84 6.28 -6.28
CA ALA A 85 -9.22 6.46 -5.86
C ALA A 85 -9.68 5.30 -4.97
N ALA A 86 -9.38 4.06 -5.38
CA ALA A 86 -9.70 2.86 -4.61
C ALA A 86 -9.03 2.86 -3.20
N ASP A 87 -7.79 3.31 -3.10
CA ASP A 87 -7.08 3.44 -1.83
C ASP A 87 -7.76 4.44 -0.89
N VAL A 88 -8.24 5.58 -1.40
CA VAL A 88 -9.00 6.56 -0.61
C VAL A 88 -10.29 5.94 -0.06
N PHE A 89 -11.03 5.17 -0.86
CA PHE A 89 -12.24 4.49 -0.40
C PHE A 89 -11.91 3.44 0.69
N ARG A 90 -10.88 2.63 0.47
CA ARG A 90 -10.42 1.63 1.45
C ARG A 90 -9.96 2.26 2.75
N ALA A 91 -9.22 3.38 2.68
CA ALA A 91 -8.75 4.10 3.85
C ALA A 91 -9.92 4.66 4.68
N ARG A 92 -10.97 5.19 4.02
CA ARG A 92 -12.18 5.66 4.70
C ARG A 92 -12.91 4.53 5.40
N GLU A 93 -13.07 3.39 4.74
CA GLU A 93 -13.77 2.24 5.33
C GLU A 93 -12.99 1.62 6.48
N ALA A 94 -11.66 1.49 6.34
CA ALA A 94 -10.78 1.07 7.42
C ALA A 94 -10.88 2.01 8.63
N ALA A 95 -10.93 3.33 8.41
CA ALA A 95 -11.08 4.30 9.50
C ALA A 95 -12.42 4.14 10.25
N LYS A 96 -13.52 3.86 9.55
CA LYS A 96 -14.82 3.57 10.18
C LYS A 96 -14.78 2.30 11.00
N GLN A 97 -14.18 1.23 10.46
CA GLN A 97 -14.06 -0.06 11.17
C GLN A 97 -13.22 0.08 12.43
N VAL A 98 -12.09 0.79 12.35
CA VAL A 98 -11.26 1.09 13.53
C VAL A 98 -12.05 1.89 14.56
N PHE A 99 -12.80 2.92 14.13
CA PHE A 99 -13.65 3.69 15.03
C PHE A 99 -14.70 2.82 15.71
N GLN A 100 -15.41 1.96 14.95
CA GLN A 100 -16.42 1.06 15.50
C GLN A 100 -15.84 0.04 16.48
N LEU A 101 -14.67 -0.52 16.19
CA LEU A 101 -13.97 -1.45 17.09
C LEU A 101 -13.46 -0.78 18.37
N GLN A 102 -13.08 0.50 18.29
CA GLN A 102 -12.61 1.27 19.44
C GLN A 102 -13.76 1.89 20.25
N HIS A 103 -14.93 2.09 19.63
CA HIS A 103 -16.07 2.73 20.28
C HIS A 103 -16.58 1.86 21.43
N GLY A 104 -16.38 2.33 22.66
CA GLY A 104 -16.77 1.61 23.88
C GLY A 104 -15.71 0.63 24.41
N PHE A 105 -14.59 0.42 23.71
CA PHE A 105 -13.48 -0.37 24.24
C PHE A 105 -12.56 0.50 25.10
N THR A 106 -12.59 0.33 26.42
CA THR A 106 -11.74 1.10 27.35
C THR A 106 -10.35 0.50 27.53
N GLY A 107 -10.04 -0.61 26.84
CA GLY A 107 -8.85 -1.42 27.08
C GLY A 107 -9.09 -2.60 28.02
N ARG A 108 -10.31 -2.80 28.50
CA ARG A 108 -10.69 -3.90 29.40
C ARG A 108 -11.75 -4.82 28.79
N LEU A 109 -11.63 -6.12 29.03
CA LEU A 109 -12.57 -7.15 28.59
C LEU A 109 -13.95 -7.00 29.23
N SER A 110 -14.02 -6.40 30.43
CA SER A 110 -15.27 -6.15 31.16
C SER A 110 -16.30 -5.35 30.35
N ASP A 111 -15.83 -4.55 29.40
CA ASP A 111 -16.67 -3.62 28.64
C ASP A 111 -17.15 -4.22 27.32
N ALA A 112 -16.66 -5.42 26.97
CA ALA A 112 -17.08 -6.13 25.79
C ALA A 112 -18.54 -6.58 25.93
N LYS A 113 -19.38 -6.19 24.96
CA LYS A 113 -20.75 -6.65 24.85
C LYS A 113 -20.81 -7.92 24.02
N CYS A 114 -21.50 -8.94 24.52
CA CYS A 114 -21.77 -10.16 23.76
C CYS A 114 -23.18 -10.09 23.18
N SER A 115 -23.38 -10.63 21.97
CA SER A 115 -24.72 -10.80 21.39
C SER A 115 -25.57 -11.76 22.23
N VAL A 116 -24.93 -12.69 22.94
CA VAL A 116 -25.55 -13.62 23.89
C VAL A 116 -24.98 -13.32 25.29
N PRO A 117 -25.70 -12.58 26.15
CA PRO A 117 -25.18 -12.15 27.45
C PRO A 117 -24.65 -13.30 28.33
N ALA A 118 -25.35 -14.45 28.33
CA ALA A 118 -24.96 -15.63 29.10
C ALA A 118 -23.60 -16.21 28.67
N ASP A 119 -23.30 -16.23 27.37
CA ASP A 119 -21.99 -16.66 26.87
C ASP A 119 -20.89 -15.67 27.27
N GLY A 120 -21.21 -14.37 27.23
CA GLY A 120 -20.31 -13.31 27.69
C GLY A 120 -19.93 -13.47 29.17
N GLU A 121 -20.91 -13.68 30.05
CA GLU A 121 -20.68 -13.92 31.48
C GLU A 121 -19.86 -15.19 31.72
N ARG A 122 -20.16 -16.28 31.01
CA ARG A 122 -19.39 -17.53 31.11
C ARG A 122 -17.92 -17.32 30.73
N ILE A 123 -17.66 -16.68 29.58
CA ILE A 123 -16.31 -16.40 29.11
C ILE A 123 -15.56 -15.47 30.08
N GLN A 124 -16.21 -14.40 30.55
CA GLN A 124 -15.59 -13.49 31.51
C GLN A 124 -15.25 -14.19 32.84
N THR A 125 -16.14 -15.06 33.32
CA THR A 125 -15.93 -15.83 34.54
C THR A 125 -14.77 -16.80 34.38
N GLU A 126 -14.69 -17.50 33.25
CA GLU A 126 -13.58 -18.42 32.93
C GLU A 126 -12.23 -17.69 32.84
N VAL A 127 -12.18 -16.54 32.15
CA VAL A 127 -10.96 -15.72 32.02
C VAL A 127 -10.52 -15.14 33.38
N ARG A 128 -11.48 -14.71 34.22
CA ARG A 128 -11.17 -14.26 35.58
C ARG A 128 -10.68 -15.40 36.46
N ALA A 129 -11.32 -16.57 36.39
CA ALA A 129 -10.92 -17.76 37.14
C ALA A 129 -9.52 -18.25 36.76
N SER A 130 -9.10 -18.06 35.50
CA SER A 130 -7.75 -18.40 35.04
C SER A 130 -6.68 -17.33 35.36
N GLY A 131 -7.06 -16.18 35.92
CA GLY A 131 -6.15 -15.06 36.19
C GLY A 131 -5.53 -14.43 34.95
N SER A 132 -6.09 -14.70 33.76
CA SER A 132 -5.51 -14.29 32.47
C SER A 132 -6.13 -13.01 31.89
N GLU A 133 -6.91 -12.27 32.68
CA GLU A 133 -7.64 -11.08 32.22
C GLU A 133 -6.71 -10.03 31.58
N GLN A 134 -5.58 -9.71 32.20
CA GLN A 134 -4.60 -8.76 31.64
C GLN A 134 -3.97 -9.24 30.32
N ALA A 135 -3.74 -10.54 30.19
CA ALA A 135 -3.19 -11.12 28.96
C ALA A 135 -4.20 -11.06 27.82
N VAL A 136 -5.50 -11.28 28.12
CA VAL A 136 -6.59 -11.15 27.17
C VAL A 136 -6.79 -9.69 26.76
N ASP A 137 -6.81 -8.76 27.69
CA ASP A 137 -6.89 -7.30 27.43
C ASP A 137 -5.76 -6.86 26.49
N HIS A 138 -4.53 -7.29 26.81
CA HIS A 138 -3.37 -7.00 25.97
C HIS A 138 -3.53 -7.61 24.56
N ALA A 139 -3.92 -8.88 24.46
CA ALA A 139 -4.12 -9.54 23.17
C ALA A 139 -5.19 -8.83 22.32
N VAL A 140 -6.33 -8.46 22.91
CA VAL A 140 -7.39 -7.69 22.22
C VAL A 140 -6.87 -6.34 21.76
N SER A 141 -6.12 -5.62 22.60
CA SER A 141 -5.52 -4.34 22.22
C SER A 141 -4.56 -4.47 21.04
N VAL A 142 -3.76 -5.54 20.99
CA VAL A 142 -2.85 -5.84 19.88
C VAL A 142 -3.63 -6.19 18.62
N LEU A 143 -4.69 -7.01 18.72
CA LEU A 143 -5.54 -7.37 17.59
C LEU A 143 -6.23 -6.16 16.96
N ILE A 144 -6.81 -5.27 17.78
CA ILE A 144 -7.44 -4.03 17.33
C ILE A 144 -6.39 -3.15 16.62
N ARG A 145 -5.17 -3.05 17.17
CA ARG A 145 -4.09 -2.24 16.57
C ARG A 145 -3.55 -2.83 15.27
N MET A 146 -3.42 -4.16 15.18
CA MET A 146 -2.97 -4.84 13.97
C MET A 146 -4.01 -4.74 12.85
N GLY A 147 -5.29 -4.60 13.20
CA GLY A 147 -6.39 -4.50 12.24
C GLY A 147 -6.67 -5.79 11.46
N MET A 148 -6.00 -6.89 11.83
CA MET A 148 -6.15 -8.21 11.22
C MET A 148 -5.62 -9.31 12.17
N SER A 149 -6.27 -10.47 12.17
CA SER A 149 -5.86 -11.64 12.95
C SER A 149 -5.79 -12.88 12.06
N THR A 150 -4.60 -13.26 11.63
CA THR A 150 -4.35 -14.57 10.99
C THR A 150 -3.43 -15.41 11.88
N PRO A 151 -3.47 -16.76 11.80
CA PRO A 151 -2.51 -17.60 12.53
C PRO A 151 -1.05 -17.22 12.25
N ASP A 152 -0.74 -16.88 11.00
CA ASP A 152 0.59 -16.43 10.57
C ASP A 152 0.99 -15.12 11.28
N LEU A 153 0.13 -14.10 11.30
CA LEU A 153 0.41 -12.83 11.98
C LEU A 153 0.53 -12.98 13.49
N ARG A 154 -0.25 -13.88 14.12
CA ARG A 154 -0.10 -14.21 15.54
C ARG A 154 1.25 -14.83 15.85
N SER A 155 1.72 -15.76 15.02
CA SER A 155 3.06 -16.36 15.15
C SER A 155 4.16 -15.33 14.93
N VAL A 156 3.98 -14.40 13.99
CA VAL A 156 4.91 -13.29 13.76
C VAL A 156 4.95 -12.39 14.99
N ALA A 157 3.81 -11.94 15.50
CA ALA A 157 3.75 -11.05 16.66
C ALA A 157 4.41 -11.67 17.91
N GLN A 158 4.32 -12.98 18.10
CA GLN A 158 5.05 -13.68 19.18
C GLN A 158 6.58 -13.58 19.02
N ARG A 159 7.09 -13.62 17.78
CA ARG A 159 8.53 -13.56 17.49
C ARG A 159 9.07 -12.14 17.41
N THR A 160 8.26 -11.21 16.89
CA THR A 160 8.66 -9.85 16.58
C THR A 160 8.09 -8.83 17.57
N GLY A 161 7.28 -9.22 18.54
CA GLY A 161 6.54 -8.28 19.38
C GLY A 161 5.40 -7.60 18.64
N GLU A 162 4.87 -6.53 19.23
CA GLU A 162 3.73 -5.77 18.69
C GLU A 162 3.96 -5.35 17.23
N LEU A 163 3.04 -5.74 16.35
CA LEU A 163 3.01 -5.26 14.96
C LEU A 163 2.19 -3.96 14.88
N GLY A 164 2.51 -3.11 13.90
CA GLY A 164 1.68 -1.96 13.55
C GLY A 164 0.39 -2.37 12.83
N ASN A 165 -0.30 -1.42 12.19
CA ASN A 165 -1.48 -1.73 11.39
C ASN A 165 -1.07 -2.57 10.17
N VAL A 166 -1.40 -3.86 10.18
CA VAL A 166 -1.04 -4.82 9.12
C VAL A 166 -2.06 -4.82 7.98
N SER A 167 -3.32 -4.45 8.24
CA SER A 167 -4.37 -4.46 7.22
C SER A 167 -4.23 -3.34 6.18
N HIS A 168 -3.56 -2.25 6.55
CA HIS A 168 -3.39 -1.11 5.65
C HIS A 168 -2.24 -1.31 4.66
N TRP A 169 -2.53 -1.23 3.37
CA TRP A 169 -1.56 -1.12 2.28
C TRP A 169 -2.18 -0.34 1.12
N GLU A 170 -1.34 0.20 0.23
CA GLU A 170 -1.75 1.07 -0.86
C GLU A 170 -1.60 0.35 -2.20
N LEU A 171 -2.71 0.13 -2.91
CA LEU A 171 -2.73 -0.48 -4.23
C LEU A 171 -2.02 0.39 -5.27
N THR A 172 -2.11 1.70 -5.12
CA THR A 172 -1.43 2.68 -5.99
C THR A 172 0.07 2.43 -6.01
N HIS A 173 0.68 2.20 -4.84
CA HIS A 173 2.11 1.93 -4.75
C HIS A 173 2.47 0.65 -5.52
N VAL A 174 1.68 -0.41 -5.36
CA VAL A 174 1.88 -1.68 -6.08
C VAL A 174 1.79 -1.48 -7.60
N VAL A 175 0.74 -0.80 -8.07
CA VAL A 175 0.52 -0.54 -9.51
C VAL A 175 1.64 0.31 -10.10
N LEU A 176 2.04 1.39 -9.42
CA LEU A 176 3.09 2.28 -9.92
C LEU A 176 4.44 1.58 -9.99
N LEU A 177 4.78 0.76 -9.00
CA LEU A 177 6.03 0.00 -9.03
C LEU A 177 6.00 -1.12 -10.06
N LEU A 178 4.88 -1.83 -10.23
CA LEU A 178 4.72 -2.76 -11.34
C LEU A 178 4.88 -2.05 -12.68
N GLY A 179 4.32 -0.85 -12.78
CA GLY A 179 4.46 -0.02 -13.96
C GLY A 179 5.90 0.37 -14.25
N LEU A 180 6.68 0.73 -13.23
CA LEU A 180 8.10 1.02 -13.37
C LEU A 180 8.91 -0.24 -13.71
N TRP A 181 8.65 -1.34 -13.02
CA TRP A 181 9.36 -2.61 -13.16
C TRP A 181 9.13 -3.26 -14.54
N ILE A 182 7.90 -3.23 -15.06
CA ILE A 182 7.57 -3.77 -16.38
C ILE A 182 7.84 -2.73 -17.47
N GLY A 183 7.46 -1.48 -17.22
CA GLY A 183 7.45 -0.43 -18.23
C GLY A 183 8.83 0.10 -18.59
N LEU A 184 9.73 0.27 -17.61
CA LEU A 184 11.05 0.82 -17.87
C LEU A 184 11.91 -0.11 -18.75
N PRO A 185 12.06 -1.41 -18.45
CA PRO A 185 12.81 -2.32 -19.32
C PRO A 185 12.16 -2.48 -20.69
N THR A 186 10.82 -2.53 -20.75
CA THR A 186 10.09 -2.59 -22.03
C THR A 186 10.33 -1.34 -22.88
N PHE A 187 10.40 -0.16 -22.27
CA PHE A 187 10.73 1.08 -22.95
C PHE A 187 12.18 1.06 -23.48
N VAL A 188 13.15 0.64 -22.66
CA VAL A 188 14.56 0.49 -23.08
C VAL A 188 14.69 -0.48 -24.25
N LEU A 189 14.04 -1.64 -24.17
CA LEU A 189 13.97 -2.61 -25.26
C LEU A 189 13.39 -1.97 -26.53
N ASN A 190 12.28 -1.24 -26.42
CA ASN A 190 11.64 -0.61 -27.58
C ASN A 190 12.55 0.44 -28.26
N VAL A 191 13.27 1.24 -27.47
CA VAL A 191 14.26 2.20 -27.99
C VAL A 191 15.41 1.49 -28.70
N ARG A 192 15.88 0.36 -28.17
CA ARG A 192 16.98 -0.42 -28.74
C ARG A 192 16.59 -1.22 -29.99
N ILE A 193 15.33 -1.65 -30.11
CA ILE A 193 14.81 -2.43 -31.26
C ILE A 193 14.58 -1.56 -32.52
N TRP A 194 14.75 -0.24 -32.42
CA TRP A 194 14.39 0.69 -33.51
C TRP A 194 15.08 0.40 -34.86
N TYR A 195 16.21 -0.30 -34.86
CA TYR A 195 16.85 -0.79 -36.09
C TYR A 195 16.56 -2.29 -36.29
N PRO A 196 15.73 -2.66 -37.30
CA PRO A 196 15.39 -4.06 -37.57
C PRO A 196 16.62 -4.94 -37.89
N SER A 197 17.69 -4.34 -38.38
CA SER A 197 18.97 -5.00 -38.65
C SER A 197 19.60 -5.59 -37.38
N ASP A 198 19.40 -4.93 -36.24
CA ASP A 198 20.11 -5.26 -35.00
C ASP A 198 19.39 -6.40 -34.27
N PHE A 199 18.07 -6.50 -34.45
CA PHE A 199 17.22 -7.54 -33.88
C PHE A 199 17.63 -8.97 -34.25
N ALA A 200 18.18 -9.16 -35.46
CA ALA A 200 18.62 -10.46 -35.95
C ALA A 200 19.99 -10.89 -35.39
N THR A 201 20.71 -10.00 -34.70
CA THR A 201 22.05 -10.32 -34.19
C THR A 201 21.98 -10.98 -32.81
N THR A 202 22.72 -12.07 -32.60
CA THR A 202 22.84 -12.74 -31.29
C THR A 202 23.37 -11.78 -30.22
N GLN A 203 24.22 -10.83 -30.63
CA GLN A 203 24.77 -9.80 -29.74
C GLN A 203 23.69 -8.89 -29.15
N PHE A 204 22.64 -8.57 -29.90
CA PHE A 204 21.51 -7.80 -29.40
C PHE A 204 20.82 -8.52 -28.23
N TRP A 205 20.49 -9.80 -28.37
CA TRP A 205 19.81 -10.56 -27.32
C TRP A 205 20.70 -10.75 -26.09
N MET A 206 21.98 -11.02 -26.29
CA MET A 206 22.96 -11.11 -25.19
C MET A 206 23.20 -9.78 -24.50
N ALA A 207 22.93 -8.65 -25.16
CA ALA A 207 23.02 -7.32 -24.56
C ALA A 207 21.73 -6.88 -23.85
N ASN A 208 20.60 -7.57 -24.05
CA ASN A 208 19.28 -7.12 -23.60
C ASN A 208 18.49 -8.18 -22.79
N TRP A 209 19.09 -9.35 -22.52
CA TRP A 209 18.39 -10.43 -21.81
C TRP A 209 17.94 -10.02 -20.40
N HIS A 210 18.66 -9.11 -19.73
CA HIS A 210 18.30 -8.62 -18.40
C HIS A 210 17.02 -7.80 -18.43
N ASP A 211 16.76 -7.02 -19.48
CA ASP A 211 15.53 -6.25 -19.62
C ASP A 211 14.32 -7.17 -19.84
N VAL A 212 14.50 -8.21 -20.67
CA VAL A 212 13.47 -9.25 -20.87
C VAL A 212 13.18 -9.98 -19.57
N LEU A 213 14.23 -10.37 -18.83
CA LEU A 213 14.08 -11.03 -17.54
C LEU A 213 13.34 -10.14 -16.54
N ALA A 214 13.72 -8.87 -16.41
CA ALA A 214 13.06 -7.92 -15.51
C ALA A 214 11.56 -7.74 -15.82
N THR A 215 11.20 -7.64 -17.10
CA THR A 215 9.80 -7.57 -17.54
C THR A 215 9.04 -8.85 -17.15
N MET A 216 9.62 -10.02 -17.39
CA MET A 216 8.99 -11.30 -17.03
C MET A 216 8.82 -11.44 -15.51
N GLU A 217 9.79 -11.02 -14.72
CA GLU A 217 9.70 -11.02 -13.25
C GLU A 217 8.60 -10.11 -12.74
N GLY A 218 8.46 -8.91 -13.31
CA GLY A 218 7.35 -8.01 -12.99
C GLY A 218 5.98 -8.65 -13.25
N LEU A 219 5.82 -9.34 -14.39
CA LEU A 219 4.59 -10.07 -14.72
C LEU A 219 4.32 -11.26 -13.78
N VAL A 220 5.37 -12.01 -13.43
CA VAL A 220 5.30 -13.12 -12.46
C VAL A 220 4.90 -12.57 -11.08
N PHE A 221 5.51 -11.47 -10.63
CA PHE A 221 5.16 -10.83 -9.38
C PHE A 221 3.71 -10.33 -9.38
N ALA A 222 3.24 -9.69 -10.45
CA ALA A 222 1.85 -9.26 -10.59
C ALA A 222 0.89 -10.45 -10.45
N SER A 223 1.22 -11.57 -11.11
CA SER A 223 0.44 -12.81 -11.02
C SER A 223 0.42 -13.35 -9.59
N ILE A 224 1.59 -13.49 -8.95
CA ILE A 224 1.69 -13.91 -7.55
C ILE A 224 0.85 -13.00 -6.65
N PHE A 225 0.95 -11.68 -6.81
CA PHE A 225 0.26 -10.70 -5.98
C PHE A 225 -1.26 -10.87 -6.02
N VAL A 226 -1.83 -11.12 -7.21
CA VAL A 226 -3.28 -11.36 -7.37
C VAL A 226 -3.73 -12.63 -6.63
N PHE A 227 -2.92 -13.69 -6.62
CA PHE A 227 -3.24 -14.96 -5.95
C PHE A 227 -2.85 -15.02 -4.48
N LEU A 228 -2.19 -14.00 -3.93
CA LEU A 228 -1.79 -14.00 -2.52
C LEU A 228 -2.98 -13.76 -1.59
N PRO A 229 -3.03 -14.44 -0.43
CA PRO A 229 -3.91 -14.07 0.67
C PRO A 229 -3.70 -12.62 1.12
N ARG A 230 -4.75 -11.99 1.66
CA ARG A 230 -4.75 -10.55 2.01
C ARG A 230 -3.63 -10.14 2.98
N ASP A 231 -3.26 -10.99 3.94
CA ASP A 231 -2.18 -10.72 4.89
C ASP A 231 -0.81 -10.73 4.21
N ARG A 232 -0.60 -11.61 3.22
CA ARG A 232 0.61 -11.65 2.40
C ARG A 232 0.66 -10.54 1.35
N GLN A 233 -0.48 -10.13 0.80
CA GLN A 233 -0.57 -8.94 -0.05
C GLN A 233 -0.10 -7.69 0.70
N ALA A 234 -0.54 -7.51 1.95
CA ALA A 234 -0.08 -6.38 2.76
C ALA A 234 1.44 -6.42 3.02
N PHE A 235 2.00 -7.61 3.29
CA PHE A 235 3.44 -7.78 3.42
C PHE A 235 4.19 -7.44 2.13
N ALA A 236 3.72 -7.95 0.98
CA ALA A 236 4.31 -7.69 -0.33
C ALA A 236 4.25 -6.19 -0.67
N ALA A 237 3.08 -5.57 -0.54
CA ALA A 237 2.85 -4.16 -0.81
C ALA A 237 3.71 -3.24 0.05
N LYS A 238 3.93 -3.56 1.32
CA LYS A 238 4.77 -2.73 2.20
C LYS A 238 6.26 -2.95 2.01
N SER A 239 6.68 -4.19 1.75
CA SER A 239 8.09 -4.51 1.50
C SER A 239 8.59 -3.96 0.16
N LEU A 240 7.70 -3.65 -0.78
CA LEU A 240 8.00 -2.92 -2.01
C LEU A 240 8.71 -1.56 -1.77
N VAL A 241 8.63 -0.98 -0.57
CA VAL A 241 9.36 0.26 -0.25
C VAL A 241 10.88 0.10 -0.41
N PHE A 242 11.41 -1.10 -0.12
CA PHE A 242 12.84 -1.38 -0.30
C PHE A 242 13.23 -1.40 -1.78
N LEU A 243 12.37 -1.99 -2.62
CA LEU A 243 12.55 -1.99 -4.06
C LEU A 243 12.41 -0.57 -4.64
N THR A 244 11.54 0.27 -4.07
CA THR A 244 11.37 1.66 -4.51
C THR A 244 12.68 2.45 -4.39
N THR A 245 13.39 2.29 -3.27
CA THR A 245 14.69 2.96 -3.06
C THR A 245 15.72 2.53 -4.09
N ILE A 246 15.80 1.22 -4.39
CA ILE A 246 16.72 0.69 -5.39
C ILE A 246 16.37 1.20 -6.79
N ALA A 247 15.08 1.17 -7.15
CA ALA A 247 14.59 1.67 -8.42
C ALA A 247 14.88 3.18 -8.60
N PHE A 248 14.80 3.96 -7.52
CA PHE A 248 15.15 5.38 -7.54
C PHE A 248 16.64 5.60 -7.84
N PHE A 249 17.54 4.81 -7.23
CA PHE A 249 18.97 4.88 -7.56
C PHE A 249 19.24 4.46 -9.01
N ALA A 250 18.60 3.39 -9.50
CA ALA A 250 18.71 2.97 -10.88
C ALA A 250 18.22 4.03 -11.87
N LEU A 251 17.16 4.78 -11.52
CA LEU A 251 16.67 5.89 -12.31
C LEU A 251 17.70 7.03 -12.40
N ILE A 252 18.34 7.40 -11.28
CA ILE A 252 19.40 8.41 -11.27
C ILE A 252 20.57 7.97 -12.15
N GLU A 253 21.01 6.72 -12.02
CA GLU A 253 22.09 6.17 -12.84
C GLU A 253 21.74 6.18 -14.32
N MET A 254 20.51 5.80 -14.69
CA MET A 254 20.02 5.86 -16.07
C MET A 254 20.09 7.27 -16.64
N VAL A 255 19.73 8.30 -15.85
CA VAL A 255 19.82 9.70 -16.27
C VAL A 255 21.27 10.10 -16.50
N VAL A 256 22.17 9.77 -15.56
CA VAL A 256 23.60 10.08 -15.67
C VAL A 256 24.19 9.40 -16.91
N ASP A 257 23.83 8.15 -17.15
CA ASP A 257 24.25 7.39 -18.32
C ASP A 257 23.76 8.03 -19.62
N PHE A 258 22.48 8.37 -19.68
CA PHE A 258 21.90 9.05 -20.82
C PHE A 258 22.62 10.38 -21.12
N LEU A 259 22.91 11.18 -20.10
CA LEU A 259 23.64 12.45 -20.24
C LEU A 259 25.08 12.26 -20.74
N ASN A 260 25.73 11.17 -20.32
CA ASN A 260 27.08 10.82 -20.73
C ASN A 260 27.14 10.03 -22.05
N GLN A 261 25.99 9.73 -22.66
CA GLN A 261 25.86 8.82 -23.80
C GLN A 261 26.49 7.43 -23.53
N SER A 262 26.59 7.02 -22.26
CA SER A 262 27.00 5.69 -21.84
C SER A 262 25.77 4.88 -21.46
N TRP A 263 25.71 3.60 -21.81
CA TRP A 263 24.59 2.70 -21.42
C TRP A 263 24.99 1.66 -20.37
N HIS A 264 26.24 1.74 -19.87
CA HIS A 264 26.88 0.65 -19.15
C HIS A 264 26.44 0.50 -17.69
N TRP A 265 26.06 1.58 -17.00
CA TRP A 265 25.66 1.52 -15.58
C TRP A 265 24.20 1.09 -15.44
N CYS A 266 23.33 1.61 -16.30
CA CYS A 266 21.92 1.22 -16.37
C CYS A 266 21.77 -0.28 -16.58
N ASP A 267 22.48 -0.86 -17.55
CA ASP A 267 22.43 -2.30 -17.84
C ASP A 267 22.91 -3.14 -16.63
N LYS A 268 23.95 -2.70 -15.92
CA LYS A 268 24.45 -3.39 -14.73
C LYS A 268 23.43 -3.35 -13.59
N SER A 269 22.80 -2.21 -13.35
CA SER A 269 21.84 -2.05 -12.26
C SER A 269 20.54 -2.81 -12.51
N VAL A 270 20.05 -2.83 -13.76
CA VAL A 270 18.92 -3.69 -14.13
C VAL A 270 19.30 -5.16 -13.99
N ALA A 271 20.49 -5.57 -14.45
CA ALA A 271 20.94 -6.95 -14.31
C ALA A 271 21.08 -7.39 -12.84
N ILE A 272 21.63 -6.55 -11.95
CA ILE A 272 21.72 -6.86 -10.52
C ILE A 272 20.31 -6.97 -9.91
N GLY A 273 19.43 -6.03 -10.27
CA GLY A 273 18.03 -6.04 -9.83
C GLY A 273 17.32 -7.32 -10.23
N ALA A 274 17.37 -7.69 -11.51
CA ALA A 274 16.70 -8.86 -12.06
C ALA A 274 17.32 -10.18 -11.57
N VAL A 275 18.66 -10.30 -11.53
CA VAL A 275 19.28 -11.60 -11.18
C VAL A 275 19.24 -11.90 -9.68
N PHE A 276 19.37 -10.88 -8.83
CA PHE A 276 19.55 -11.10 -7.39
C PHE A 276 18.40 -10.59 -6.55
N ILE A 277 17.99 -9.34 -6.78
CA ILE A 277 17.10 -8.63 -5.85
C ILE A 277 15.66 -9.10 -6.04
N ALA A 278 15.18 -9.14 -7.28
CA ALA A 278 13.82 -9.51 -7.63
C ALA A 278 13.48 -10.98 -7.25
N PRO A 279 14.30 -12.00 -7.55
CA PRO A 279 14.07 -13.36 -7.11
C PRO A 279 14.03 -13.50 -5.59
N LEU A 280 14.99 -12.86 -4.88
CA LEU A 280 15.03 -12.90 -3.42
C LEU A 280 13.79 -12.24 -2.81
N TYR A 281 13.36 -11.12 -3.38
CA TYR A 281 12.13 -10.44 -2.98
C TYR A 281 10.89 -11.31 -3.21
N MET A 282 10.73 -11.90 -4.40
CA MET A 282 9.59 -12.79 -4.72
C MET A 282 9.56 -14.03 -3.81
N LEU A 283 10.71 -14.60 -3.49
CA LEU A 283 10.82 -15.69 -2.51
C LEU A 283 10.34 -15.24 -1.13
N GLY A 284 10.75 -14.06 -0.66
CA GLY A 284 10.29 -13.49 0.60
C GLY A 284 8.79 -13.23 0.62
N VAL A 285 8.23 -12.72 -0.48
CA VAL A 285 6.79 -12.49 -0.65
C VAL A 285 6.00 -13.80 -0.62
N LYS A 286 6.44 -14.81 -1.37
CA LYS A 286 5.79 -16.12 -1.43
C LYS A 286 5.86 -16.85 -0.09
N ALA A 287 7.02 -16.78 0.58
CA ALA A 287 7.21 -17.33 1.91
C ALA A 287 6.30 -16.62 2.94
N GLY A 288 6.12 -15.31 2.79
CA GLY A 288 5.27 -14.51 3.66
C GLY A 288 5.94 -14.14 4.99
N PRO A 289 5.30 -13.27 5.79
CA PRO A 289 5.93 -12.65 6.96
C PRO A 289 6.29 -13.68 8.05
N ALA A 290 5.51 -14.75 8.20
CA ALA A 290 5.76 -15.79 9.20
C ALA A 290 7.08 -16.52 8.97
N TYR A 291 7.41 -16.84 7.71
CA TYR A 291 8.66 -17.50 7.37
C TYR A 291 9.84 -16.52 7.37
N VAL A 292 9.66 -15.30 6.88
CA VAL A 292 10.69 -14.26 6.95
C VAL A 292 11.08 -14.00 8.40
N ALA A 293 10.13 -13.94 9.34
CA ALA A 293 10.40 -13.76 10.77
C ALA A 293 11.18 -14.93 11.42
N ARG A 294 11.32 -16.09 10.76
CA ARG A 294 12.11 -17.23 11.29
C ARG A 294 13.61 -17.06 11.07
N VAL A 295 14.03 -16.21 10.13
CA VAL A 295 15.45 -15.94 9.88
C VAL A 295 16.03 -15.23 11.11
N PRO A 296 17.02 -15.81 11.81
CA PRO A 296 17.53 -15.23 13.05
C PRO A 296 18.11 -13.85 12.80
N LEU A 297 17.88 -12.92 13.73
CA LEU A 297 18.28 -11.51 13.72
C LEU A 297 17.63 -10.66 12.61
N VAL A 298 17.83 -11.03 11.34
CA VAL A 298 17.40 -10.23 10.18
C VAL A 298 15.89 -10.30 9.98
N GLY A 299 15.30 -11.48 10.13
CA GLY A 299 13.88 -11.72 9.87
C GLY A 299 12.95 -10.83 10.69
N PRO A 300 13.02 -10.87 12.04
CA PRO A 300 12.24 -10.00 12.90
C PRO A 300 12.45 -8.51 12.62
N ALA A 301 13.68 -8.08 12.31
CA ALA A 301 13.99 -6.68 11.99
C ALA A 301 13.32 -6.23 10.68
N VAL A 302 13.38 -7.06 9.63
CA VAL A 302 12.71 -6.79 8.35
C VAL A 302 11.20 -6.70 8.56
N VAL A 303 10.60 -7.66 9.24
CA VAL A 303 9.14 -7.67 9.47
C VAL A 303 8.69 -6.49 10.32
N ARG A 304 9.47 -6.10 11.34
CA ARG A 304 9.24 -4.86 12.11
C ARG A 304 9.36 -3.61 11.24
N CYS A 305 10.34 -3.54 10.35
CA CYS A 305 10.49 -2.41 9.45
C CYS A 305 9.29 -2.31 8.48
N VAL A 306 8.83 -3.44 7.95
CA VAL A 306 7.69 -3.53 7.03
C VAL A 306 6.36 -3.20 7.71
N PHE A 307 6.08 -3.77 8.88
CA PHE A 307 4.77 -3.62 9.54
C PHE A 307 4.72 -2.59 10.67
N GLY A 308 5.83 -2.36 11.37
CA GLY A 308 5.89 -1.46 12.52
C GLY A 308 5.82 0.01 12.12
N GLY A 309 6.13 0.34 10.86
CA GLY A 309 6.40 1.70 10.43
C GLY A 309 7.62 2.26 11.16
N PHE A 310 8.30 3.23 10.58
CA PHE A 310 9.24 4.06 11.35
C PHE A 310 8.43 4.98 12.25
N VAL A 311 7.70 4.43 13.24
CA VAL A 311 7.15 5.21 14.35
C VAL A 311 8.33 5.54 15.26
N CYS A 312 9.21 6.38 14.73
CA CYS A 312 10.35 6.92 15.42
C CYS A 312 9.79 7.93 16.44
N GLY A 313 9.54 7.47 17.65
CA GLY A 313 9.44 8.33 18.84
C GLY A 313 8.09 9.00 19.15
N GLU A 314 7.03 8.84 18.35
CA GLU A 314 5.76 9.52 18.67
C GLU A 314 5.05 8.97 19.92
N ARG A 315 5.32 7.72 20.29
CA ARG A 315 4.84 7.12 21.56
C ARG A 315 5.42 7.83 22.80
N ALA A 316 6.53 8.57 22.67
CA ALA A 316 7.10 9.35 23.76
C ALA A 316 6.43 10.74 23.94
N ARG A 317 5.71 11.27 22.93
CA ARG A 317 5.03 12.57 23.01
C ARG A 317 3.53 12.47 23.29
N GLY A 318 2.84 11.44 22.77
CA GLY A 318 1.39 11.30 22.93
C GLY A 318 0.93 11.11 24.38
N VAL A 319 1.70 10.38 25.19
CA VAL A 319 1.38 10.13 26.62
C VAL A 319 1.49 11.41 27.47
N ARG A 320 2.23 12.44 27.02
CA ARG A 320 2.27 13.74 27.72
C ARG A 320 1.18 14.71 27.30
N GLY A 321 0.64 14.58 26.08
CA GLY A 321 -0.40 15.46 25.56
C GLY A 321 -1.81 15.07 26.00
N GLN A 322 -2.10 13.78 26.08
CA GLN A 322 -3.44 13.28 26.38
C GLN A 322 -3.83 13.49 27.86
N THR A 323 -2.85 13.45 28.78
CA THR A 323 -3.05 13.82 30.19
C THR A 323 -3.39 15.31 30.37
N ARG A 324 -3.00 16.18 29.43
CA ARG A 324 -3.30 17.62 29.49
C ARG A 324 -4.67 17.97 28.92
N LEU A 325 -5.17 17.21 27.95
CA LEU A 325 -6.48 17.46 27.33
C LEU A 325 -7.66 16.86 28.12
N GLN A 326 -7.43 15.80 28.92
CA GLN A 326 -8.44 15.35 29.90
C GLN A 326 -8.51 16.23 31.15
N ALA A 327 -7.47 17.03 31.43
CA ALA A 327 -7.48 17.98 32.55
C ALA A 327 -8.22 19.31 32.25
N VAL A 328 -8.72 19.50 31.02
CA VAL A 328 -9.49 20.69 30.63
C VAL A 328 -10.82 20.27 29.99
N VAL A 329 -11.55 19.40 30.67
CA VAL A 329 -13.01 19.41 30.58
C VAL A 329 -13.45 20.25 31.77
N PRO A 330 -13.79 21.54 31.60
CA PRO A 330 -14.35 22.32 32.69
C PRO A 330 -15.61 21.63 33.19
N ASP A 331 -15.72 21.48 34.51
CA ASP A 331 -16.92 21.00 35.18
C ASP A 331 -18.14 21.66 34.54
N ARG A 332 -18.93 20.84 33.85
CA ARG A 332 -20.20 21.27 33.30
C ARG A 332 -21.08 21.56 34.52
N PRO A 333 -21.47 22.82 34.80
CA PRO A 333 -22.33 23.09 35.93
C PRO A 333 -23.62 22.28 35.77
N ALA A 334 -24.02 21.61 36.85
CA ALA A 334 -25.24 20.83 36.93
C ALA A 334 -26.42 21.73 36.52
N GLY A 335 -26.89 21.58 35.28
CA GLY A 335 -28.12 22.21 34.81
C GLY A 335 -29.32 21.58 35.52
N PRO A 336 -30.31 22.38 35.93
CA PRO A 336 -31.45 21.88 36.67
C PRO A 336 -32.27 20.91 35.82
N ALA A 337 -32.83 19.91 36.50
CA ALA A 337 -33.73 18.91 35.96
C ALA A 337 -34.88 19.57 35.18
N GLN A 338 -34.85 19.45 33.86
CA GLN A 338 -36.04 19.64 33.04
C GLN A 338 -36.70 18.27 32.85
N ALA A 339 -37.76 18.08 33.63
CA ALA A 339 -38.84 17.17 33.30
C ALA A 339 -39.64 17.80 32.16
N GLU A 340 -39.58 17.24 30.96
CA GLU A 340 -40.59 17.54 29.94
C GLU A 340 -40.78 16.33 29.02
N ASP A 341 -41.72 15.51 29.47
CA ASP A 341 -42.75 14.81 28.70
C ASP A 341 -42.73 15.05 27.18
N ARG A 342 -42.32 14.03 26.42
CA ARG A 342 -42.76 13.87 25.03
C ARG A 342 -42.78 12.41 24.63
N ASN A 343 -43.88 11.78 25.04
CA ASN A 343 -44.48 10.63 24.38
C ASN A 343 -44.90 11.00 22.93
N ASP A 344 -45.15 9.97 22.13
CA ASP A 344 -45.69 9.96 20.77
C ASP A 344 -44.68 9.97 19.61
N GLY A 345 -44.52 8.80 18.98
CA GLY A 345 -44.07 8.73 17.58
C GLY A 345 -43.20 7.54 17.16
N VAL A 346 -43.14 6.44 17.91
CA VAL A 346 -42.44 5.21 17.48
C VAL A 346 -43.45 4.24 16.88
N GLY A 347 -43.86 4.50 15.64
CA GLY A 347 -44.84 3.68 14.95
C GLY A 347 -44.92 3.96 13.46
N SER A 348 -43.80 3.90 12.72
CA SER A 348 -43.88 3.84 11.24
C SER A 348 -42.61 3.38 10.52
N ALA A 349 -41.44 3.24 11.18
CA ALA A 349 -40.19 2.91 10.48
C ALA A 349 -39.87 1.41 10.42
N ARG A 350 -40.62 0.54 11.11
CA ARG A 350 -40.33 -0.91 11.20
C ARG A 350 -40.99 -1.76 10.10
N GLN A 351 -41.85 -1.17 9.27
CA GLN A 351 -42.61 -1.92 8.26
C GLN A 351 -42.00 -1.88 6.85
N ARG A 352 -40.80 -1.30 6.68
CA ARG A 352 -40.11 -1.20 5.37
C ARG A 352 -38.84 -2.04 5.23
N MET A 353 -38.45 -2.79 6.25
CA MET A 353 -37.27 -3.66 6.20
C MET A 353 -37.61 -5.14 5.95
N ASP A 354 -38.83 -5.58 6.24
CA ASP A 354 -39.25 -6.97 6.05
C ASP A 354 -39.71 -7.29 4.61
N GLU A 355 -39.81 -6.30 3.72
CA GLU A 355 -40.19 -6.49 2.30
C GLU A 355 -39.01 -6.63 1.33
N VAL A 356 -37.76 -6.44 1.79
CA VAL A 356 -36.57 -6.59 0.92
C VAL A 356 -35.92 -7.97 1.09
N GLU A 357 -36.27 -8.73 2.13
CA GLU A 357 -35.63 -10.02 2.44
C GLU A 357 -36.36 -11.27 1.88
N SER A 358 -37.47 -11.10 1.13
CA SER A 358 -38.21 -12.22 0.52
C SER A 358 -37.85 -12.51 -0.96
N GLY A 359 -36.86 -11.82 -1.53
CA GLY A 359 -36.54 -11.87 -2.96
C GLY A 359 -35.38 -12.76 -3.40
N GLU A 360 -34.51 -13.25 -2.50
CA GLU A 360 -33.30 -14.00 -2.88
C GLU A 360 -33.38 -15.49 -2.48
N THR A 361 -34.27 -16.24 -3.12
CA THR A 361 -34.20 -17.72 -3.14
C THR A 361 -34.54 -18.25 -4.52
N HIS A 362 -33.56 -18.22 -5.45
CA HIS A 362 -33.39 -19.24 -6.51
C HIS A 362 -32.29 -18.85 -7.51
N VAL A 363 -31.05 -19.33 -7.31
CA VAL A 363 -30.11 -19.77 -8.37
C VAL A 363 -29.15 -20.75 -7.70
N SER A 364 -29.51 -22.03 -7.56
CA SER A 364 -29.26 -23.10 -8.53
C SER A 364 -27.79 -23.46 -8.68
N ASP A 365 -27.42 -24.50 -7.93
CA ASP A 365 -26.55 -25.61 -8.32
C ASP A 365 -26.33 -25.77 -9.83
N VAL A 366 -25.10 -25.56 -10.30
CA VAL A 366 -24.36 -26.30 -11.34
C VAL A 366 -22.90 -25.84 -11.17
N VAL A 367 -21.93 -26.69 -10.84
CA VAL A 367 -20.99 -27.28 -11.81
C VAL A 367 -20.18 -28.35 -11.06
N SER A 368 -20.22 -29.55 -11.64
CA SER A 368 -19.34 -30.70 -11.40
C SER A 368 -17.97 -30.51 -12.07
#